data_AF-A0A1I8NN01-F1
#
_entry.id   AF-A0A1I8NN01-F1
#
_cell.length_a   1.000
_cell.length_b   1.000
_cell.length_c   1.000
_cell.angle_alpha   90.00
_cell.angle_beta   90.00
_cell.angle_gamma   90.00
#
_symmetry.space_group_name_H-M   'P 1'
#
loop_
_entity.id
_entity.type
_entity.pdbx_description
1 polymer ?
#
loop_
_entity_poly.entity_id
_entity_poly.type
_entity_poly.pdbx_seq_one_letter_code
_entity_poly.pdbx_strand_id
1 'polypeptide(L)'
;MNKCAFIILLLWAFSLCQVYAEILDLGKRPSWYPDDSPEIEAECMEDFTISEESLKQIRNLQIANTPAVRAYLLCFLKETNVYRPDKGPEIKRIAWSLKQNYHLNKCDADMIRDCIEEQGDQDLKDYAFFNIIKCVFHKNRIYGTNKLSPIYL
;
A
#
# COMPACT_ATOMS: atom_id res chain seq x y z
N MET A 1 5.45 -30.85 42.17
CA MET A 1 5.54 -29.99 40.98
C MET A 1 4.22 -29.25 40.79
N ASN A 2 4.25 -27.91 40.88
CA ASN A 2 3.05 -27.07 40.82
C ASN A 2 2.46 -27.07 39.41
N LYS A 3 1.30 -27.70 39.24
CA LYS A 3 0.57 -27.75 37.95
C LYS A 3 0.30 -26.34 37.39
N CYS A 4 0.18 -25.33 38.25
CA CYS A 4 0.00 -23.93 37.84
C CYS A 4 1.22 -23.35 37.10
N ALA A 5 2.44 -23.71 37.46
CA ALA A 5 3.65 -23.19 36.80
C ALA A 5 3.76 -23.69 35.35
N PHE A 6 3.28 -24.91 35.09
CA PHE A 6 3.29 -25.51 33.76
C PHE A 6 2.25 -24.87 32.82
N ILE A 7 1.06 -24.53 33.34
CA ILE A 7 0.02 -23.84 32.57
C ILE A 7 0.46 -22.42 32.19
N ILE A 8 1.10 -21.70 33.11
CA ILE A 8 1.62 -20.36 32.82
C ILE A 8 2.67 -20.44 31.71
N LEU A 9 3.66 -21.34 31.80
CA LEU A 9 4.68 -21.47 30.74
C LEU A 9 4.09 -21.79 29.35
N LEU A 10 3.04 -22.62 29.28
CA LEU A 10 2.36 -22.92 28.02
C LEU A 10 1.61 -21.72 27.45
N LEU A 11 0.98 -20.88 28.29
CA LEU A 11 0.30 -19.67 27.85
C LEU A 11 1.29 -18.62 27.32
N TRP A 12 2.44 -18.46 27.97
CA TRP A 12 3.48 -17.54 27.50
C TRP A 12 4.11 -18.02 26.19
N ALA A 13 4.34 -19.33 26.04
CA ALA A 13 4.82 -19.91 24.79
C ALA A 13 3.80 -19.76 23.65
N PHE A 14 2.50 -19.91 23.94
CA PHE A 14 1.43 -19.74 22.94
C PHE A 14 1.30 -18.28 22.48
N SER A 15 1.32 -17.32 23.42
CA SER A 15 1.29 -15.89 23.09
C SER A 15 2.53 -15.45 22.29
N LEU A 16 3.72 -15.95 22.64
CA LEU A 16 4.93 -15.70 21.86
C LEU A 16 4.81 -16.29 20.45
N CYS A 17 4.28 -17.51 20.32
CA CYS A 17 4.10 -18.17 19.01
C CYS A 17 3.14 -17.41 18.08
N GLN A 18 2.04 -16.87 18.60
CA GLN A 18 1.10 -16.04 17.83
C GLN A 18 1.77 -14.75 17.30
N VAL A 19 2.59 -14.10 18.11
CA VAL A 19 3.32 -12.89 17.72
C VAL A 19 4.37 -13.19 16.63
N TYR A 20 5.07 -14.32 16.70
CA TYR A 20 6.05 -14.70 15.66
C TYR A 20 5.42 -15.03 14.31
N ALA A 21 4.22 -15.63 14.30
CA ALA A 21 3.52 -15.97 13.05
C ALA A 21 3.11 -14.72 12.26
N GLU A 22 2.71 -13.65 12.94
CA GLU A 22 2.34 -12.37 12.31
C GLU A 22 3.56 -11.62 11.74
N ILE A 23 4.72 -11.73 12.38
CA ILE A 23 5.97 -11.08 11.93
C ILE A 23 6.52 -11.72 10.65
N LEU A 24 6.33 -13.03 10.46
CA LEU A 24 6.84 -13.79 9.30
C LEU A 24 6.09 -13.51 7.98
N ASP A 25 4.92 -12.88 8.03
CA ASP A 25 4.06 -12.64 6.86
C ASP A 25 4.31 -11.26 6.20
N LEU A 26 4.85 -10.28 6.96
CA LEU A 26 5.00 -8.88 6.50
C LEU A 26 6.08 -8.65 5.41
N GLY A 27 6.85 -9.68 5.08
CA GLY A 27 7.92 -9.64 4.07
C GLY A 27 7.68 -10.49 2.83
N LYS A 28 6.62 -11.30 2.79
CA LYS A 28 6.34 -12.18 1.65
C LYS A 28 5.36 -11.53 0.67
N ARG A 29 5.55 -11.81 -0.62
CA ARG A 29 4.56 -11.45 -1.66
C ARG A 29 3.24 -12.16 -1.31
N PRO A 30 2.12 -11.45 -1.15
CA PRO A 30 0.83 -12.06 -0.90
C PRO A 30 0.40 -12.91 -2.08
N SER A 31 -0.33 -14.00 -1.82
CA SER A 31 -0.81 -14.91 -2.86
C SER A 31 -1.69 -14.26 -3.93
N TRP A 32 -2.28 -13.09 -3.62
CA TRP A 32 -3.12 -12.34 -4.53
C TRP A 32 -2.36 -11.38 -5.47
N TYR A 33 -1.10 -11.06 -5.17
CA TYR A 33 -0.30 -10.16 -6.02
C TYR A 33 0.40 -10.99 -7.09
N PRO A 34 0.42 -10.60 -8.38
CA PRO A 34 1.04 -11.40 -9.44
C PRO A 34 2.56 -11.57 -9.28
N ASP A 35 3.10 -12.63 -9.88
CA ASP A 35 4.54 -12.83 -10.02
C ASP A 35 5.12 -11.98 -11.16
N ASP A 36 4.30 -11.73 -12.18
CA ASP A 36 4.58 -11.01 -13.43
C ASP A 36 4.22 -9.53 -13.36
N SER A 37 4.41 -8.91 -12.19
CA SER A 37 4.18 -7.47 -12.00
C SER A 37 5.01 -6.57 -12.93
N PRO A 38 6.28 -6.88 -13.28
CA PRO A 38 7.04 -6.10 -14.26
C PRO A 38 6.45 -6.15 -15.67
N GLU A 39 5.95 -7.31 -16.10
CA GLU A 39 5.30 -7.51 -17.39
C GLU A 39 3.99 -6.72 -17.45
N ILE A 40 3.17 -6.80 -16.40
CA ILE A 40 1.95 -5.99 -16.25
C ILE A 40 2.26 -4.49 -16.31
N GLU A 41 3.35 -4.03 -15.70
CA GLU A 41 3.76 -2.62 -15.77
C GLU A 41 4.07 -2.21 -17.20
N ALA A 42 4.83 -3.03 -17.93
CA ALA A 42 5.19 -2.77 -19.33
C ALA A 42 3.95 -2.73 -20.23
N GLU A 43 3.01 -3.67 -20.06
CA GLU A 43 1.75 -3.71 -20.81
C GLU A 43 0.90 -2.46 -20.55
N CYS A 44 0.68 -2.10 -19.28
CA CYS A 44 -0.05 -0.88 -18.94
C CYS A 44 0.67 0.39 -19.44
N MET A 45 2.00 0.41 -19.51
CA MET A 45 2.74 1.53 -20.09
C MET A 45 2.50 1.65 -21.60
N GLU A 46 2.51 0.53 -22.32
CA GLU A 46 2.26 0.48 -23.75
C GLU A 46 0.83 0.96 -24.07
N ASP A 47 -0.17 0.42 -23.39
CA ASP A 47 -1.59 0.73 -23.60
C ASP A 47 -1.91 2.22 -23.42
N PHE A 48 -1.22 2.88 -22.49
CA PHE A 48 -1.47 4.29 -22.16
C PHE A 48 -0.34 5.23 -22.56
N THR A 49 0.60 4.75 -23.39
CA THR A 49 1.72 5.53 -23.94
C THR A 49 2.52 6.28 -22.85
N ILE A 50 2.79 5.59 -21.74
CA ILE A 50 3.60 6.13 -20.65
C ILE A 50 5.07 6.02 -21.01
N SER A 51 5.77 7.15 -21.03
CA SER A 51 7.22 7.15 -21.23
C SER A 51 7.95 6.69 -19.96
N GLU A 52 9.15 6.15 -20.14
CA GLU A 52 10.08 5.84 -19.03
C GLU A 52 10.34 7.03 -18.10
N GLU A 53 10.37 8.25 -18.65
CA GLU A 53 10.48 9.47 -17.87
C GLU A 53 9.24 9.71 -17.01
N SER A 54 8.05 9.52 -17.58
CA SER A 54 6.78 9.64 -16.86
C SER A 54 6.68 8.58 -15.76
N LEU A 55 7.13 7.34 -16.04
CA LEU A 55 7.20 6.27 -15.04
C LEU A 55 8.15 6.64 -13.88
N LYS A 56 9.34 7.17 -14.18
CA LYS A 56 10.26 7.67 -13.16
C LYS A 56 9.63 8.77 -12.31
N GLN A 57 8.92 9.71 -12.93
CA GLN A 57 8.19 10.75 -12.20
C GLN A 57 7.12 10.14 -11.29
N ILE A 58 6.36 9.16 -11.77
CA ILE A 58 5.37 8.43 -10.97
C ILE A 58 6.02 7.76 -9.74
N ARG A 59 7.09 6.99 -9.95
CA ARG A 59 7.86 6.33 -8.88
C ARG A 59 8.46 7.30 -7.87
N ASN A 60 8.86 8.49 -8.34
CA ASN A 60 9.37 9.58 -7.51
C ASN A 60 8.27 10.47 -6.92
N LEU A 61 7.00 10.04 -6.98
CA LEU A 61 5.84 10.72 -6.40
C LEU A 61 5.52 12.08 -7.06
N GLN A 62 6.01 12.31 -8.26
CA GLN A 62 5.74 13.50 -9.10
C GLN A 62 4.61 13.19 -10.09
N ILE A 63 3.44 12.83 -9.56
CA ILE A 63 2.34 12.32 -10.39
C ILE A 63 1.56 13.46 -11.06
N ALA A 64 1.73 13.57 -12.38
CA ALA A 64 0.96 14.48 -13.21
C ALA A 64 -0.52 14.06 -13.29
N ASN A 65 -1.44 15.04 -13.23
CA ASN A 65 -2.87 14.78 -13.34
C ASN A 65 -3.33 14.75 -14.80
N THR A 66 -2.82 13.79 -15.59
CA THR A 66 -3.20 13.61 -17.00
C THR A 66 -4.10 12.37 -17.17
N PRO A 67 -4.95 12.32 -18.21
CA PRO A 67 -5.76 11.13 -18.48
C PRO A 67 -4.92 9.84 -18.63
N ALA A 68 -3.79 9.91 -19.33
CA ALA A 68 -2.89 8.78 -19.53
C ALA A 68 -2.32 8.24 -18.21
N VAL A 69 -1.84 9.13 -17.33
CA VAL A 69 -1.28 8.71 -16.03
C VAL A 69 -2.35 8.09 -15.13
N ARG A 70 -3.57 8.65 -15.12
CA ARG A 70 -4.69 8.07 -14.35
C ARG A 70 -5.08 6.69 -14.89
N ALA A 71 -5.15 6.53 -16.20
CA ALA A 71 -5.50 5.27 -16.84
C ALA A 71 -4.41 4.20 -16.62
N TYR A 72 -3.14 4.56 -16.76
CA TYR A 72 -2.01 3.70 -16.41
C TYR A 72 -2.05 3.23 -14.95
N LEU A 73 -2.22 4.15 -14.01
CA LEU A 73 -2.28 3.79 -12.58
C LEU A 73 -3.45 2.83 -12.31
N LEU A 74 -4.61 3.07 -12.90
CA LEU A 74 -5.75 2.19 -12.73
C LEU A 74 -5.52 0.81 -13.36
N CYS A 75 -4.96 0.75 -14.56
CA CYS A 75 -4.58 -0.49 -15.23
C CYS A 75 -3.69 -1.32 -14.32
N PHE A 76 -2.58 -0.73 -13.87
CA PHE A 76 -1.63 -1.40 -13.01
C PHE A 76 -2.28 -1.91 -11.73
N LEU A 77 -3.13 -1.10 -11.06
CA LEU A 77 -3.82 -1.52 -9.84
C LEU A 77 -4.82 -2.66 -10.07
N LYS A 78 -5.51 -2.68 -11.21
CA LYS A 78 -6.47 -3.74 -11.56
C LYS A 78 -5.74 -5.05 -11.87
N GLU A 79 -4.79 -5.01 -12.78
CA GLU A 79 -4.05 -6.19 -13.24
C GLU A 79 -3.20 -6.80 -12.10
N THR A 80 -2.67 -5.96 -11.19
CA THR A 80 -1.99 -6.46 -9.99
C THR A 80 -2.90 -6.90 -8.85
N ASN A 81 -4.22 -6.90 -9.07
CA ASN A 81 -5.24 -7.20 -8.07
C ASN A 81 -5.18 -6.30 -6.81
N VAL A 82 -4.50 -5.16 -6.86
CA VAL A 82 -4.48 -4.18 -5.76
C VAL A 82 -5.85 -3.51 -5.64
N TYR A 83 -6.49 -3.25 -6.77
CA TYR A 83 -7.86 -2.78 -6.88
C TYR A 83 -8.74 -3.83 -7.52
N ARG A 84 -9.86 -4.13 -6.85
CA ARG A 84 -10.91 -5.00 -7.39
C ARG A 84 -12.21 -4.20 -7.47
N PRO A 85 -12.73 -3.92 -8.69
CA PRO A 85 -13.91 -3.08 -8.87
C PRO A 85 -15.14 -3.54 -8.07
N ASP A 86 -15.29 -4.85 -7.87
CA ASP A 86 -16.40 -5.45 -7.11
C ASP A 86 -16.24 -5.36 -5.59
N LYS A 87 -15.05 -5.01 -5.08
CA LYS A 87 -14.73 -4.93 -3.64
C LYS A 87 -14.46 -3.51 -3.14
N GLY A 88 -14.19 -2.57 -4.04
CA GLY A 88 -13.75 -1.22 -3.66
C GLY A 88 -12.30 -1.19 -3.14
N PRO A 89 -11.91 -0.16 -2.38
CA PRO A 89 -10.54 0.05 -1.94
C PRO A 89 -10.22 -0.85 -0.74
N GLU A 90 -9.22 -1.71 -0.89
CA GLU A 90 -8.74 -2.59 0.18
C GLU A 90 -7.45 -2.05 0.80
N ILE A 91 -7.56 -1.47 1.99
CA ILE A 91 -6.46 -0.77 2.70
C ILE A 91 -5.16 -1.60 2.71
N LYS A 92 -5.23 -2.89 3.03
CA LYS A 92 -4.05 -3.77 3.11
C LYS A 92 -3.37 -3.96 1.74
N ARG A 93 -4.14 -4.05 0.67
CA ARG A 93 -3.59 -4.21 -0.70
C ARG A 93 -2.95 -2.93 -1.19
N ILE A 94 -3.60 -1.80 -0.93
CA ILE A 94 -3.08 -0.46 -1.24
C ILE A 94 -1.77 -0.23 -0.46
N ALA A 95 -1.76 -0.51 0.84
CA ALA A 95 -0.56 -0.38 1.68
C ALA A 95 0.60 -1.22 1.15
N TRP A 96 0.31 -2.47 0.75
CA TRP A 96 1.31 -3.35 0.17
C TRP A 96 1.86 -2.79 -1.13
N SER A 97 0.98 -2.37 -2.06
CA SER A 97 1.42 -1.82 -3.36
C SER A 97 2.26 -0.55 -3.19
N LEU A 98 1.86 0.33 -2.27
CA LEU A 98 2.59 1.56 -1.96
C LEU A 98 3.97 1.29 -1.35
N LYS A 99 4.09 0.27 -0.50
CA LYS A 99 5.38 -0.16 0.06
C LYS A 99 6.30 -0.71 -1.02
N GLN A 100 5.77 -1.53 -1.93
CA GLN A 100 6.59 -2.26 -2.90
C GLN A 100 7.00 -1.40 -4.09
N ASN A 101 6.07 -0.62 -4.64
CA ASN A 101 6.31 0.14 -5.87
C ASN A 101 6.86 1.55 -5.62
N TYR A 102 6.66 2.10 -4.42
CA TYR A 102 7.00 3.48 -4.09
C TYR A 102 7.84 3.63 -2.82
N HIS A 103 8.29 2.50 -2.23
CA HIS A 103 9.14 2.46 -1.03
C HIS A 103 8.58 3.27 0.15
N LEU A 104 7.25 3.36 0.26
CA LEU A 104 6.58 4.02 1.37
C LEU A 104 6.61 3.18 2.64
N ASN A 105 7.76 3.14 3.30
CA ASN A 105 7.99 2.36 4.52
C ASN A 105 7.19 2.86 5.75
N LYS A 106 6.63 4.08 5.67
CA LYS A 106 5.80 4.71 6.72
C LYS A 106 4.34 4.88 6.30
N CYS A 107 3.86 4.07 5.34
CA CYS A 107 2.46 4.09 4.97
C CYS A 107 1.64 3.39 6.06
N ASP A 108 1.02 4.18 6.94
CA ASP A 108 0.09 3.67 7.94
C ASP A 108 -1.25 3.33 7.30
N ALA A 109 -1.87 2.22 7.74
CA ALA A 109 -3.21 1.84 7.32
C ALA A 109 -4.24 2.94 7.63
N ASP A 110 -4.02 3.70 8.71
CA ASP A 110 -4.88 4.81 9.10
C ASP A 110 -4.81 5.96 8.10
N MET A 111 -3.60 6.30 7.62
CA MET A 111 -3.41 7.33 6.59
C MET A 111 -4.14 6.98 5.28
N ILE A 112 -4.10 5.71 4.88
CA ILE A 112 -4.82 5.24 3.68
C ILE A 112 -6.32 5.30 3.92
N ARG A 113 -6.79 4.90 5.10
CA ARG A 113 -8.21 4.94 5.46
C ARG A 113 -8.75 6.36 5.37
N ASP A 114 -8.06 7.32 5.98
CA ASP A 114 -8.46 8.73 5.92
C ASP A 114 -8.56 9.21 4.47
N CYS A 115 -7.59 8.84 3.62
CA CYS A 115 -7.58 9.23 2.21
C CYS A 115 -8.73 8.62 1.40
N ILE A 116 -9.18 7.41 1.76
CA ILE A 116 -10.37 6.77 1.18
C ILE A 116 -11.63 7.50 1.65
N GLU A 117 -11.76 7.77 2.94
CA GLU A 117 -12.91 8.46 3.54
C GLU A 117 -13.07 9.89 2.98
N GLU A 118 -11.96 10.59 2.73
CA GLU A 118 -11.94 11.91 2.08
C GLU A 118 -12.50 11.92 0.65
N GLN A 119 -12.58 10.77 -0.04
CA GLN A 119 -13.22 10.69 -1.37
C GLN A 119 -14.75 10.65 -1.31
N GLY A 120 -15.33 10.27 -0.17
CA GLY A 120 -16.77 10.09 0.00
C GLY A 120 -17.38 8.98 -0.87
N ASP A 121 -18.71 9.03 -1.03
CA ASP A 121 -19.53 8.05 -1.78
C ASP A 121 -19.49 8.24 -3.31
N GLN A 122 -18.46 8.90 -3.83
CA GLN A 122 -18.32 8.99 -5.28
C GLN A 122 -18.06 7.59 -5.84
N ASP A 123 -18.82 7.18 -6.87
CA ASP A 123 -18.49 5.99 -7.68
C ASP A 123 -16.98 5.98 -7.88
N LEU A 124 -16.30 4.97 -7.33
CA LEU A 124 -14.85 4.85 -7.32
C LEU A 124 -14.37 4.52 -8.74
N LYS A 125 -14.46 5.52 -9.62
CA LYS A 125 -13.95 5.54 -10.98
C LYS A 125 -12.45 5.82 -10.95
N ASP A 126 -11.85 5.81 -12.13
CA ASP A 126 -10.42 6.04 -12.39
C ASP A 126 -9.82 7.22 -11.61
N TYR A 127 -10.63 8.27 -11.37
CA TYR A 127 -10.21 9.47 -10.65
C TYR A 127 -10.06 9.27 -9.14
N ALA A 128 -10.85 8.39 -8.52
CA ALA A 128 -10.85 8.19 -7.08
C ALA A 128 -9.55 7.52 -6.58
N PHE A 129 -9.07 6.50 -7.29
CA PHE A 129 -7.80 5.84 -6.94
C PHE A 129 -6.60 6.76 -7.11
N PHE A 130 -6.60 7.56 -8.18
CA PHE A 130 -5.61 8.61 -8.36
C PHE A 130 -5.57 9.59 -7.18
N ASN A 131 -6.74 10.04 -6.71
CA ASN A 131 -6.83 10.95 -5.56
C ASN A 131 -6.40 10.29 -4.24
N ILE A 132 -6.77 9.03 -4.00
CA ILE A 132 -6.32 8.27 -2.83
C ILE A 132 -4.79 8.20 -2.81
N ILE A 133 -4.18 7.80 -3.92
CA ILE A 133 -2.73 7.72 -4.08
C ILE A 133 -2.08 9.09 -3.83
N LYS A 134 -2.62 10.15 -4.44
CA LYS A 134 -2.14 11.52 -4.21
C LYS A 134 -2.26 11.96 -2.76
N CYS A 135 -3.37 11.65 -2.10
CA CYS A 135 -3.61 11.99 -0.70
C CYS A 135 -2.58 11.28 0.19
N VAL A 136 -2.35 9.98 -0.02
CA VAL A 136 -1.36 9.22 0.76
C VAL A 136 0.04 9.80 0.55
N PHE A 137 0.41 10.19 -0.68
CA PHE A 137 1.69 10.84 -0.94
C PHE A 137 1.81 12.21 -0.28
N HIS A 138 0.75 13.02 -0.34
CA HIS A 138 0.74 14.33 0.31
C HIS A 138 0.93 14.19 1.83
N LYS A 139 0.16 13.31 2.46
CA LYS A 139 0.26 13.01 3.89
C LYS A 139 1.64 12.44 4.25
N ASN A 140 2.15 11.46 3.50
CA ASN A 140 3.48 10.89 3.74
C ASN A 140 4.60 11.95 3.64
N ARG A 141 4.50 12.91 2.71
CA ARG A 141 5.45 14.02 2.63
C ARG A 141 5.39 14.92 3.86
N ILE A 142 4.20 15.29 4.31
CA ILE A 142 3.99 16.15 5.50
C ILE A 142 4.47 15.45 6.77
N TYR A 143 4.08 14.20 6.98
CA TYR A 143 4.47 13.42 8.16
C TYR A 143 5.93 12.94 8.11
N GLY A 144 6.51 12.86 6.91
CA GLY A 144 7.93 12.55 6.70
C GLY A 144 8.87 13.68 7.10
N THR A 145 8.48 14.95 6.93
CA THR A 145 9.29 16.13 7.29
C THR A 145 9.09 16.60 8.73
N ASN A 146 7.92 16.32 9.35
CA ASN A 146 7.60 16.76 10.72
C ASN A 146 8.06 15.80 11.82
N LYS A 147 8.73 14.69 11.48
CA LYS A 147 9.36 13.80 12.45
C LYS A 147 10.86 14.09 12.57
N LEU A 148 11.21 15.36 12.85
CA LEU A 148 12.34 15.59 13.74
C LEU A 148 11.93 14.97 15.06
N SER A 149 12.66 13.94 15.46
CA SER A 149 12.57 13.28 16.75
C SER A 149 12.26 14.29 17.85
N PRO A 150 11.36 14.02 18.81
CA PRO A 150 11.50 14.69 20.09
C PRO A 150 12.90 14.31 20.58
N ILE A 151 13.79 15.29 20.55
CA ILE A 151 15.03 15.26 21.31
C ILE A 151 14.54 15.02 22.74
N TYR A 152 14.78 13.83 23.27
CA TYR A 152 14.71 13.60 24.70
C TYR A 152 15.70 14.58 25.34
N LEU A 153 15.15 15.66 25.91
CA LEU A 153 15.80 16.47 26.95
C LEU A 153 15.37 15.92 28.31
#